data_AF-A0A5Y1DJ66-F1
#
_entry.id   AF-A0A5Y1DJ66-F1
#
_cell.length_a   1.000
_cell.length_b   1.000
_cell.length_c   1.000
_cell.angle_alpha   90.00
_cell.angle_beta   90.00
_cell.angle_gamma   90.00
#
_symmetry.space_group_name_H-M   'P 1'
#
loop_
_entity.id
_entity.type
_entity.pdbx_description
1 polymer ?
#
loop_
_entity_poly.entity_id
_entity_poly.type
_entity_poly.pdbx_seq_one_letter_code
_entity_poly.pdbx_strand_id
1 'polypeptide(L)'
;MGSVNFITHADVLQLIAKRTAEDCIIFLSGPTSRKTPLSLLRMKDVIAVNGSVQYLLNNNVKPFLYLLTDIRFLHRRREDFYNFSRNSQFTIVNLDVYEQASVDDQKYIEENCLIIRSFYRREKGGFLKKIKFNILKRVHKALLISVPLSKRGRLAGFCKDISIGYCSCHTIAYTAIQVAYSLKYGRIICSGLDLTGSCPRFYDESTSPMPSELSKDLFKILPFFTFMRKNVSDLNIFNLSDDTAIHYDIIPYITASELE
;
A
#
# COMPACT_ATOMS: atom_id res chain seq x y z
N MET A 1 -22.02 -17.09 -5.51
CA MET A 1 -20.74 -16.42 -5.17
C MET A 1 -20.19 -17.13 -3.95
N GLY A 2 -19.09 -17.87 -4.10
CA GLY A 2 -18.43 -18.55 -2.97
C GLY A 2 -17.92 -17.54 -1.94
N SER A 3 -17.66 -17.98 -0.71
CA SER A 3 -17.05 -17.10 0.29
C SER A 3 -15.61 -16.80 -0.11
N VAL A 4 -15.28 -15.53 -0.35
CA VAL A 4 -13.90 -15.10 -0.60
C VAL A 4 -13.04 -15.42 0.63
N ASN A 5 -11.92 -16.10 0.44
CA ASN A 5 -10.94 -16.38 1.49
C ASN A 5 -10.03 -15.16 1.66
N PHE A 6 -10.24 -14.42 2.74
CA PHE A 6 -9.41 -13.25 3.06
C PHE A 6 -8.18 -13.69 3.83
N ILE A 7 -7.13 -12.87 3.75
CA ILE A 7 -5.94 -13.02 4.59
C ILE A 7 -6.34 -13.16 6.06
N THR A 8 -5.76 -14.15 6.73
CA THR A 8 -5.99 -14.51 8.12
C THR A 8 -4.81 -14.10 8.99
N HIS A 9 -4.98 -14.21 10.32
CA HIS A 9 -3.87 -13.97 11.24
C HIS A 9 -2.72 -14.97 11.01
N ALA A 10 -3.03 -16.22 10.67
CA ALA A 10 -2.03 -17.25 10.35
C ALA A 10 -1.22 -16.88 9.11
N ASP A 11 -1.87 -16.35 8.06
CA ASP A 11 -1.18 -15.88 6.85
C ASP A 11 -0.24 -14.71 7.18
N VAL A 12 -0.67 -13.76 8.02
CA VAL A 12 0.19 -12.66 8.49
C VAL A 12 1.41 -13.19 9.23
N LEU A 13 1.24 -14.17 10.13
CA LEU A 13 2.37 -14.82 10.83
C LEU A 13 3.31 -15.54 9.86
N GLN A 14 2.77 -16.20 8.83
CA GLN A 14 3.58 -16.86 7.80
C GLN A 14 4.39 -15.84 6.98
N LEU A 15 3.79 -14.71 6.60
CA LEU A 15 4.50 -13.62 5.93
C LEU A 15 5.63 -13.07 6.83
N ILE A 16 5.36 -12.83 8.11
CA ILE A 16 6.35 -12.37 9.09
C ILE A 16 7.53 -13.35 9.20
N ALA A 17 7.25 -14.65 9.26
CA ALA A 17 8.26 -15.71 9.38
C ALA A 17 9.10 -15.88 8.10
N LYS A 18 8.66 -15.34 6.97
CA LYS A 18 9.32 -15.45 5.66
C LYS A 18 10.08 -14.20 5.26
N ARG A 19 10.00 -13.13 6.05
CA ARG A 19 10.82 -11.92 5.88
C ARG A 19 12.31 -12.29 5.87
N THR A 20 13.07 -11.57 5.07
CA THR A 20 14.51 -11.77 4.93
C THR A 20 15.32 -10.62 5.53
N ALA A 21 14.66 -9.51 5.89
CA ALA A 21 15.28 -8.36 6.51
C ALA A 21 14.46 -7.80 7.70
N GLU A 22 15.15 -7.08 8.60
CA GLU A 22 14.51 -6.38 9.71
C GLU A 22 13.71 -5.16 9.25
N ASP A 23 14.22 -4.45 8.24
CA ASP A 23 13.59 -3.29 7.62
C ASP A 23 13.00 -3.64 6.25
N CYS A 24 12.01 -2.87 5.81
CA CYS A 24 11.51 -2.96 4.44
C CYS A 24 11.57 -1.63 3.69
N ILE A 25 11.68 -1.74 2.37
CA ILE A 25 11.50 -0.63 1.44
C ILE A 25 10.17 -0.79 0.72
N ILE A 26 9.29 0.18 0.89
CA ILE A 26 8.10 0.33 0.05
C ILE A 26 8.54 1.07 -1.21
N PHE A 27 8.66 0.35 -2.32
CA PHE A 27 9.14 0.86 -3.60
C PHE A 27 7.96 1.33 -4.46
N LEU A 28 7.71 2.64 -4.45
CA LEU A 28 6.60 3.30 -5.13
C LEU A 28 7.01 3.76 -6.54
N SER A 29 6.07 4.35 -7.26
CA SER A 29 6.25 4.74 -8.66
C SER A 29 6.76 6.17 -8.88
N GLY A 30 6.99 6.97 -7.82
CA GLY A 30 7.47 8.35 -7.97
C GLY A 30 8.87 8.44 -8.61
N PRO A 31 9.20 9.51 -9.36
CA PRO A 31 10.51 9.71 -9.98
C PRO A 31 11.71 9.49 -9.06
N THR A 32 11.61 9.88 -7.79
CA THR A 32 12.74 9.78 -6.85
C THR A 32 13.11 8.33 -6.52
N SER A 33 12.23 7.34 -6.78
CA SER A 33 12.55 5.91 -6.63
C SER A 33 13.80 5.51 -7.41
N ARG A 34 14.06 6.13 -8.57
CA ARG A 34 15.26 5.87 -9.39
C ARG A 34 16.58 6.23 -8.68
N LYS A 35 16.53 7.10 -7.66
CA LYS A 35 17.70 7.47 -6.85
C LYS A 35 18.02 6.44 -5.78
N THR A 36 17.15 5.47 -5.52
CA THR A 36 17.38 4.45 -4.48
C THR A 36 18.45 3.47 -4.96
N PRO A 37 19.55 3.27 -4.19
CA PRO A 37 20.61 2.36 -4.59
C PRO A 37 20.12 0.92 -4.76
N LEU A 38 20.55 0.28 -5.86
CA LEU A 38 20.22 -1.14 -6.11
C LEU A 38 20.83 -2.07 -5.05
N SER A 39 21.97 -1.72 -4.47
CA SER A 39 22.58 -2.44 -3.34
C SER A 39 21.59 -2.54 -2.18
N LEU A 40 21.00 -1.40 -1.80
CA LEU A 40 20.03 -1.33 -0.73
C LEU A 40 18.76 -2.14 -1.05
N LEU A 41 18.25 -2.05 -2.28
CA LEU A 41 17.10 -2.83 -2.74
C LEU A 41 17.34 -4.35 -2.76
N ARG A 42 18.60 -4.79 -2.86
CA ARG A 42 18.96 -6.23 -2.79
C ARG A 42 19.18 -6.73 -1.36
N MET A 43 19.45 -5.84 -0.41
CA MET A 43 19.71 -6.19 1.00
C MET A 43 18.45 -6.14 1.89
N LYS A 44 17.38 -5.49 1.45
CA LYS A 44 16.16 -5.30 2.23
C LYS A 44 14.98 -6.01 1.58
N ASP A 45 13.97 -6.36 2.36
CA ASP A 45 12.69 -6.80 1.81
C ASP A 45 12.03 -5.62 1.08
N VAL A 46 11.61 -5.85 -0.17
CA VAL A 46 10.97 -4.83 -1.01
C VAL A 46 9.47 -5.12 -1.18
N ILE A 47 8.64 -4.16 -0.75
CA ILE A 47 7.20 -4.13 -1.04
C ILE A 47 6.98 -3.23 -2.25
N ALA A 48 6.64 -3.82 -3.39
CA ALA A 48 6.43 -3.11 -4.65
C ALA A 48 4.93 -2.95 -4.95
N VAL A 49 4.59 -1.95 -5.76
CA VAL A 49 3.19 -1.58 -6.05
C VAL A 49 2.96 -1.32 -7.53
N ASN A 50 1.83 -1.77 -8.06
CA ASN A 50 1.44 -1.61 -9.47
C ASN A 50 2.63 -1.86 -10.43
N GLY A 51 2.94 -0.90 -11.32
CA GLY A 51 4.04 -1.00 -12.29
C GLY A 51 5.46 -0.84 -11.72
N SER A 52 5.65 -0.51 -10.44
CA SER A 52 7.01 -0.31 -9.91
C SER A 52 7.83 -1.61 -9.91
N VAL A 53 7.16 -2.76 -9.91
CA VAL A 53 7.76 -4.11 -9.99
C VAL A 53 8.64 -4.25 -11.24
N GLN A 54 8.25 -3.68 -12.38
CA GLN A 54 9.00 -3.82 -13.63
C GLN A 54 10.45 -3.37 -13.49
N TYR A 55 10.68 -2.26 -12.77
CA TYR A 55 12.03 -1.74 -12.54
C TYR A 55 12.88 -2.69 -11.69
N LEU A 56 12.27 -3.28 -10.66
CA LEU A 56 12.94 -4.22 -9.78
C LEU A 56 13.36 -5.47 -10.56
N LEU A 57 12.45 -6.04 -11.34
CA LEU A 57 12.74 -7.21 -12.17
C LEU A 57 13.83 -6.94 -13.21
N ASN A 58 13.77 -5.78 -13.89
CA ASN A 58 14.81 -5.38 -14.86
C ASN A 58 16.20 -5.21 -14.22
N ASN A 59 16.28 -5.00 -12.91
CA ASN A 59 17.52 -4.85 -12.16
C ASN A 59 17.86 -6.07 -11.29
N ASN A 60 17.20 -7.21 -11.55
CA ASN A 60 17.38 -8.47 -10.82
C ASN A 60 17.13 -8.32 -9.30
N VAL A 61 16.12 -7.53 -8.93
CA VAL A 61 15.60 -7.42 -7.57
C VAL A 61 14.25 -8.12 -7.51
N LYS A 62 14.15 -9.19 -6.73
CA LYS A 62 12.90 -9.90 -6.50
C LYS A 62 12.10 -9.20 -5.39
N PRO A 63 10.88 -8.70 -5.66
CA PRO A 63 10.05 -8.16 -4.58
C PRO A 63 9.71 -9.23 -3.55
N PHE A 64 9.82 -8.88 -2.28
CA PHE A 64 9.27 -9.70 -1.20
C PHE A 64 7.74 -9.77 -1.33
N LEU A 65 7.11 -8.62 -1.60
CA LEU A 65 5.66 -8.54 -1.73
C LEU A 65 5.26 -7.60 -2.86
N TYR A 66 4.38 -8.07 -3.73
CA TYR A 66 3.68 -7.23 -4.70
C TYR A 66 2.28 -6.91 -4.19
N LEU A 67 1.95 -5.62 -4.10
CA LEU A 67 0.63 -5.14 -3.69
C LEU A 67 -0.08 -4.47 -4.87
N LEU A 68 -1.29 -4.97 -5.19
CA LEU A 68 -2.15 -4.42 -6.23
C LEU A 68 -3.54 -4.07 -5.68
N THR A 69 -3.94 -2.80 -5.80
CA THR A 69 -5.28 -2.35 -5.38
C THR A 69 -6.06 -1.58 -6.45
N ASP A 70 -5.44 -1.29 -7.61
CA ASP A 70 -6.08 -0.57 -8.70
C ASP A 70 -6.66 -1.55 -9.72
N ILE A 71 -7.99 -1.65 -9.76
CA ILE A 71 -8.73 -2.51 -10.71
C ILE A 71 -8.33 -2.25 -12.17
N ARG A 72 -8.01 -0.99 -12.50
CA ARG A 72 -7.68 -0.58 -13.87
C ARG A 72 -6.36 -1.20 -14.31
N PHE A 73 -5.45 -1.48 -13.38
CA PHE A 73 -4.19 -2.12 -13.69
C PHE A 73 -4.45 -3.55 -14.17
N LEU A 74 -5.24 -4.35 -13.45
CA LEU A 74 -5.58 -5.71 -13.90
C LEU A 74 -6.23 -5.69 -15.29
N HIS A 75 -7.14 -4.75 -15.56
CA HIS A 75 -7.81 -4.65 -16.86
C HIS A 75 -6.91 -4.21 -18.03
N ARG A 76 -5.96 -3.29 -17.79
CA ARG A 76 -5.14 -2.68 -18.86
C ARG A 76 -3.75 -3.29 -18.98
N ARG A 77 -3.30 -3.97 -17.93
CA ARG A 77 -1.93 -4.45 -17.70
C ARG A 77 -1.98 -5.88 -17.15
N ARG A 78 -2.90 -6.70 -17.68
CA ARG A 78 -3.16 -8.06 -17.22
C ARG A 78 -1.90 -8.92 -17.24
N GLU A 79 -1.20 -8.96 -18.37
CA GLU A 79 0.04 -9.75 -18.51
C GLU A 79 1.13 -9.27 -17.54
N ASP A 80 1.24 -7.97 -17.31
CA ASP A 80 2.15 -7.41 -16.31
C ASP A 80 1.77 -7.89 -14.90
N PHE A 81 0.48 -7.92 -14.55
CA PHE A 81 0.02 -8.46 -13.28
C PHE A 81 0.45 -9.93 -13.08
N TYR A 82 0.25 -10.79 -14.09
CA TYR A 82 0.69 -12.19 -14.03
C TYR A 82 2.21 -12.29 -13.89
N ASN A 83 2.96 -11.52 -14.69
CA ASN A 83 4.41 -11.49 -14.63
C ASN A 83 4.92 -11.04 -13.26
N PHE A 84 4.38 -9.95 -12.72
CA PHE A 84 4.78 -9.39 -11.43
C PHE A 84 4.41 -10.30 -10.27
N SER A 85 3.23 -10.92 -10.31
CA SER A 85 2.79 -11.86 -9.29
C SER A 85 3.69 -13.10 -9.26
N ARG A 86 3.97 -13.73 -10.41
CA ARG A 86 4.85 -14.92 -10.49
C ARG A 86 6.29 -14.64 -10.07
N ASN A 87 6.77 -13.42 -10.27
CA ASN A 87 8.14 -13.01 -9.96
C ASN A 87 8.27 -12.27 -8.62
N SER A 88 7.21 -12.22 -7.81
CA SER A 88 7.26 -11.74 -6.42
C SER A 88 7.18 -12.93 -5.47
N GLN A 89 7.70 -12.81 -4.25
CA GLN A 89 7.59 -13.91 -3.28
C GLN A 89 6.15 -14.06 -2.76
N PHE A 90 5.45 -12.95 -2.55
CA PHE A 90 4.03 -12.93 -2.22
C PHE A 90 3.30 -11.87 -3.05
N THR A 91 2.02 -12.10 -3.30
CA THR A 91 1.14 -11.11 -3.93
C THR A 91 -0.08 -10.89 -3.06
N ILE A 92 -0.39 -9.62 -2.78
CA ILE A 92 -1.62 -9.21 -2.11
C ILE A 92 -2.46 -8.38 -3.09
N VAL A 93 -3.72 -8.75 -3.24
CA VAL A 93 -4.73 -7.97 -3.97
C VAL A 93 -5.85 -7.52 -3.04
N ASN A 94 -6.50 -6.39 -3.33
CA ASN A 94 -7.72 -6.03 -2.59
C ASN A 94 -8.97 -6.72 -3.17
N LEU A 95 -10.02 -6.75 -2.36
CA LEU A 95 -11.32 -7.31 -2.77
C LEU A 95 -11.88 -6.70 -4.07
N ASP A 96 -11.68 -5.40 -4.30
CA ASP A 96 -12.21 -4.74 -5.49
C ASP A 96 -11.55 -5.25 -6.79
N VAL A 97 -10.24 -5.53 -6.75
CA VAL A 97 -9.54 -6.16 -7.88
C VAL A 97 -10.09 -7.56 -8.13
N TYR A 98 -10.29 -8.36 -7.08
CA TYR A 98 -10.84 -9.70 -7.20
C TYR A 98 -12.30 -9.71 -7.71
N GLU A 99 -13.19 -8.88 -7.16
CA GLU A 99 -14.61 -8.85 -7.54
C GLU A 99 -14.83 -8.39 -8.99
N GLN A 100 -13.92 -7.57 -9.53
CA GLN A 100 -13.99 -7.06 -10.90
C GLN A 100 -13.15 -7.87 -11.90
N ALA A 101 -12.40 -8.86 -11.42
CA ALA A 101 -11.59 -9.73 -12.25
C ALA A 101 -12.45 -10.66 -13.12
N SER A 102 -11.90 -11.11 -14.26
CA SER A 102 -12.52 -12.19 -15.04
C SER A 102 -12.52 -13.51 -14.24
N VAL A 103 -13.29 -14.51 -14.66
CA VAL A 103 -13.33 -15.82 -13.96
C VAL A 103 -11.94 -16.46 -13.89
N ASP A 104 -11.17 -16.38 -14.97
CA ASP A 104 -9.80 -16.92 -15.03
C ASP A 104 -8.84 -16.16 -14.10
N ASP A 105 -9.00 -14.83 -14.02
CA ASP A 105 -8.20 -14.00 -13.13
C ASP A 105 -8.57 -14.22 -11.66
N GLN A 106 -9.86 -14.43 -11.34
CA GLN A 106 -10.32 -14.80 -10.00
C GLN A 106 -9.72 -16.12 -9.55
N LYS A 107 -9.76 -17.13 -10.41
CA LYS A 107 -9.14 -18.43 -10.14
C LYS A 107 -7.63 -18.28 -9.89
N TYR A 108 -6.94 -17.53 -10.73
CA TYR A 108 -5.51 -17.27 -10.54
C TYR A 108 -5.23 -16.56 -9.21
N ILE A 109 -6.02 -15.55 -8.85
CA ILE A 109 -5.89 -14.82 -7.58
C ILE A 109 -6.10 -15.76 -6.39
N GLU A 110 -7.12 -16.63 -6.43
CA GLU A 110 -7.39 -17.59 -5.35
C GLU A 110 -6.25 -18.61 -5.16
N GLU A 111 -5.61 -19.01 -6.25
CA GLU A 111 -4.53 -20.00 -6.22
C GLU A 111 -3.16 -19.39 -5.87
N ASN A 112 -2.94 -18.10 -6.17
CA ASN A 112 -1.59 -17.50 -6.17
C ASN A 112 -1.46 -16.22 -5.33
N CYS A 113 -2.54 -15.66 -4.80
CA CYS A 113 -2.54 -14.37 -4.12
C CYS A 113 -3.28 -14.43 -2.78
N LEU A 114 -2.97 -13.48 -1.90
CA LEU A 114 -3.76 -13.20 -0.70
C LEU A 114 -4.74 -12.06 -0.97
N ILE A 115 -5.95 -12.14 -0.43
CA ILE A 115 -6.98 -11.12 -0.63
C ILE A 115 -7.17 -10.31 0.66
N ILE A 116 -6.94 -8.99 0.59
CA ILE A 116 -7.21 -8.06 1.69
C ILE A 116 -8.52 -7.29 1.49
N ARG A 117 -9.21 -7.02 2.59
CA ARG A 117 -10.43 -6.19 2.58
C ARG A 117 -10.16 -4.77 3.02
N SER A 118 -10.70 -3.80 2.29
CA SER A 118 -10.80 -2.43 2.79
C SER A 118 -11.97 -2.31 3.75
N PHE A 119 -11.83 -1.51 4.80
CA PHE A 119 -12.96 -1.19 5.66
C PHE A 119 -14.03 -0.37 4.93
N TYR A 120 -13.62 0.43 3.96
CA TYR A 120 -14.47 1.28 3.16
C TYR A 120 -13.82 1.62 1.81
N ARG A 121 -14.65 1.72 0.76
CA ARG A 121 -14.25 2.24 -0.57
C ARG A 121 -14.13 3.76 -0.61
N ARG A 122 -14.95 4.45 0.19
CA ARG A 122 -14.98 5.93 0.28
C ARG A 122 -14.84 6.34 1.73
N GLU A 123 -14.13 7.40 2.03
CA GLU A 123 -13.94 7.94 3.38
C GLU A 123 -15.14 8.79 3.86
N LYS A 124 -16.00 9.24 2.94
CA LYS A 124 -17.29 9.85 3.27
C LYS A 124 -18.38 8.79 3.51
N GLY A 125 -19.42 9.18 4.24
CA GLY A 125 -20.64 8.40 4.34
C GLY A 125 -21.61 8.92 5.39
N GLY A 126 -22.83 8.40 5.35
CA GLY A 126 -23.92 8.79 6.23
C GLY A 126 -23.81 8.24 7.65
N PHE A 127 -24.83 8.55 8.45
CA PHE A 127 -24.90 8.25 9.88
C PHE A 127 -24.68 6.76 10.21
N LEU A 128 -25.32 5.85 9.47
CA LEU A 128 -25.16 4.40 9.65
C LEU A 128 -23.70 3.94 9.56
N LYS A 129 -22.96 4.47 8.58
CA LYS A 129 -21.53 4.17 8.42
C LYS A 129 -20.72 4.69 9.61
N LYS A 130 -21.04 5.87 10.12
CA LYS A 130 -20.34 6.46 11.28
C LYS A 130 -20.59 5.62 12.55
N ILE A 131 -21.84 5.19 12.79
CA ILE A 131 -22.15 4.25 13.89
C ILE A 131 -21.35 2.95 13.73
N LYS A 132 -21.37 2.34 12.53
CA LYS A 132 -20.61 1.11 12.24
C LYS A 132 -19.14 1.26 12.62
N PHE A 133 -18.48 2.36 12.24
CA PHE A 133 -17.07 2.57 12.56
C PHE A 133 -16.80 2.89 14.03
N ASN A 134 -17.72 3.55 14.72
CA ASN A 134 -17.61 3.74 16.17
C ASN A 134 -17.68 2.40 16.93
N ILE A 135 -18.49 1.44 16.45
CA ILE A 135 -18.54 0.09 17.01
C ILE A 135 -17.26 -0.68 16.64
N LEU A 136 -16.88 -0.72 15.36
CA LEU A 136 -15.68 -1.44 14.91
C LEU A 136 -14.41 -0.99 15.62
N LYS A 137 -14.22 0.32 15.85
CA LYS A 137 -13.09 0.87 16.61
C LYS A 137 -13.02 0.33 18.05
N ARG A 138 -14.17 0.06 18.67
CA ARG A 138 -14.23 -0.49 20.04
C ARG A 138 -13.88 -1.96 20.08
N VAL A 139 -14.36 -2.72 19.09
CA VAL A 139 -14.14 -4.16 18.94
C VAL A 139 -12.69 -4.46 18.55
N HIS A 140 -12.15 -3.76 17.56
CA HIS A 140 -10.80 -4.00 17.04
C HIS A 140 -9.87 -2.88 17.48
N LYS A 141 -9.08 -3.11 18.53
CA LYS A 141 -8.10 -2.12 19.02
C LYS A 141 -7.00 -1.79 18.00
N ALA A 142 -6.73 -2.71 17.08
CA ALA A 142 -5.85 -2.49 15.94
C ALA A 142 -6.40 -1.46 14.92
N LEU A 143 -7.71 -1.20 14.92
CA LEU A 143 -8.34 -0.20 14.04
C LEU A 143 -8.35 1.17 14.73
N LEU A 144 -7.39 2.01 14.36
CA LEU A 144 -7.35 3.42 14.75
C LEU A 144 -8.13 4.23 13.72
N ILE A 145 -9.24 4.84 14.12
CA ILE A 145 -10.06 5.62 13.19
C ILE A 145 -10.67 6.85 13.85
N SER A 146 -10.63 7.96 13.12
CA SER A 146 -11.38 9.19 13.38
C SER A 146 -12.71 9.16 12.64
N VAL A 147 -13.80 9.29 13.40
CA VAL A 147 -15.17 9.23 12.89
C VAL A 147 -15.84 10.57 13.17
N PRO A 148 -15.82 11.53 12.22
CA PRO A 148 -16.42 12.83 12.45
C PRO A 148 -17.94 12.74 12.50
N LEU A 149 -18.56 13.57 13.35
CA LEU A 149 -20.02 13.67 13.51
C LEU A 149 -20.70 14.19 12.23
N SER A 150 -20.08 15.15 11.55
CA SER A 150 -20.62 15.72 10.31
C SER A 150 -20.57 14.73 9.15
N LYS A 151 -21.67 14.64 8.38
CA LYS A 151 -21.74 13.88 7.12
C LYS A 151 -20.73 14.38 6.07
N ARG A 152 -20.32 15.66 6.14
CA ARG A 152 -19.30 16.23 5.26
C ARG A 152 -17.88 15.81 5.66
N GLY A 153 -17.70 15.41 6.92
CA GLY A 153 -16.42 14.97 7.48
C GLY A 153 -15.96 13.62 6.91
N ARG A 154 -14.70 13.57 6.51
CA ARG A 154 -14.02 12.37 6.00
C ARG A 154 -13.55 11.50 7.17
N LEU A 155 -13.68 10.19 7.04
CA LEU A 155 -12.97 9.25 7.89
C LEU A 155 -11.46 9.41 7.63
N ALA A 156 -10.65 9.23 8.66
CA ALA A 156 -9.21 9.01 8.54
C ALA A 156 -8.86 7.90 9.52
N GLY A 157 -8.13 6.90 9.07
CA GLY A 157 -7.86 5.73 9.89
C GLY A 157 -6.63 4.97 9.44
N PHE A 158 -6.11 4.14 10.33
CA PHE A 158 -4.98 3.25 10.14
C PHE A 158 -5.27 1.93 10.85
N CYS A 159 -5.12 0.81 10.16
CA CYS A 159 -5.22 -0.50 10.77
C CYS A 159 -3.83 -1.07 11.02
N LYS A 160 -3.59 -1.50 12.26
CA LYS A 160 -2.36 -2.14 12.71
C LYS A 160 -2.25 -3.62 12.33
N ASP A 161 -3.35 -4.21 11.87
CA ASP A 161 -3.47 -5.64 11.55
C ASP A 161 -4.28 -5.85 10.27
N ILE A 162 -3.60 -6.27 9.20
CA ILE A 162 -4.23 -6.47 7.89
C ILE A 162 -5.14 -7.71 7.83
N SER A 163 -5.06 -8.64 8.79
CA SER A 163 -6.00 -9.77 8.85
C SER A 163 -7.43 -9.34 9.18
N ILE A 164 -7.60 -8.14 9.73
CA ILE A 164 -8.92 -7.53 9.99
C ILE A 164 -9.37 -6.68 8.80
N GLY A 165 -8.41 -6.04 8.13
CA GLY A 165 -8.61 -5.17 6.97
C GLY A 165 -7.71 -3.94 7.02
N TYR A 166 -7.86 -3.06 6.02
CA TYR A 166 -7.09 -1.82 5.94
C TYR A 166 -7.98 -0.58 5.73
N CYS A 167 -7.50 0.57 6.17
CA CYS A 167 -8.11 1.86 5.87
C CYS A 167 -7.62 2.35 4.52
N SER A 168 -8.52 2.40 3.53
CA SER A 168 -8.20 2.90 2.20
C SER A 168 -8.12 4.42 2.20
N CYS A 169 -7.08 4.97 1.57
CA CYS A 169 -7.02 6.36 1.15
C CYS A 169 -6.55 6.38 -0.31
N HIS A 170 -6.75 7.50 -1.02
CA HIS A 170 -6.60 7.62 -2.48
C HIS A 170 -5.19 7.35 -3.05
N THR A 171 -4.27 6.77 -2.27
CA THR A 171 -2.96 6.27 -2.69
C THR A 171 -2.70 4.86 -2.15
N ILE A 172 -2.17 3.98 -3.01
CA ILE A 172 -1.75 2.62 -2.63
C ILE A 172 -0.61 2.63 -1.60
N ALA A 173 0.19 3.70 -1.55
CA ALA A 173 1.29 3.84 -0.60
C ALA A 173 0.80 3.68 0.85
N TYR A 174 -0.37 4.21 1.18
CA TYR A 174 -0.92 4.14 2.52
C TYR A 174 -1.41 2.73 2.90
N THR A 175 -1.86 1.95 1.91
CA THR A 175 -2.14 0.52 2.10
C THR A 175 -0.84 -0.25 2.31
N ALA A 176 0.20 0.02 1.52
CA ALA A 176 1.51 -0.60 1.65
C ALA A 176 2.13 -0.35 3.04
N ILE A 177 1.98 0.85 3.60
CA ILE A 177 2.45 1.17 4.96
C ILE A 177 1.70 0.34 6.01
N GLN A 178 0.38 0.18 5.89
CA GLN A 178 -0.39 -0.67 6.82
C GLN A 178 0.02 -2.15 6.71
N VAL A 179 0.29 -2.64 5.49
CA VAL A 179 0.83 -3.99 5.25
C VAL A 179 2.20 -4.12 5.92
N ALA A 180 3.15 -3.24 5.62
CA ALA A 180 4.49 -3.26 6.20
C ALA A 180 4.46 -3.23 7.74
N TYR A 181 3.63 -2.36 8.32
CA TYR A 181 3.46 -2.27 9.77
C TYR A 181 2.89 -3.58 10.36
N SER A 182 1.88 -4.16 9.71
CA SER A 182 1.29 -5.43 10.16
C SER A 182 2.29 -6.59 10.08
N LEU A 183 3.25 -6.52 9.16
CA LEU A 183 4.35 -7.46 9.02
C LEU A 183 5.53 -7.21 9.97
N LYS A 184 5.40 -6.28 10.92
CA LYS A 184 6.34 -6.05 12.03
C LYS A 184 7.76 -5.66 11.59
N TYR A 185 7.91 -4.94 10.47
CA TYR A 185 9.21 -4.37 10.09
C TYR A 185 9.66 -3.32 11.10
N GLY A 186 10.96 -3.33 11.45
CA GLY A 186 11.57 -2.43 12.43
C GLY A 186 11.64 -0.99 11.92
N ARG A 187 12.01 -0.81 10.65
CA ARG A 187 11.86 0.45 9.90
C ARG A 187 11.10 0.22 8.60
N ILE A 188 10.24 1.17 8.26
CA ILE A 188 9.52 1.22 6.98
C ILE A 188 10.05 2.41 6.20
N ILE A 189 10.65 2.15 5.04
CA ILE A 189 11.26 3.19 4.22
C ILE A 189 10.45 3.36 2.94
N CYS A 190 9.88 4.54 2.71
CA CYS A 190 9.21 4.84 1.45
C CYS A 190 10.22 5.37 0.43
N SER A 191 10.28 4.73 -0.73
CA SER A 191 11.04 5.16 -1.90
C SER A 191 10.04 5.61 -2.98
N GLY A 192 10.15 6.85 -3.47
CA GLY A 192 9.22 7.41 -4.45
C GLY A 192 7.87 7.87 -3.89
N LEU A 193 7.80 8.24 -2.61
CA LEU A 193 6.62 8.87 -2.02
C LEU A 193 6.65 10.38 -2.28
N ASP A 194 6.55 10.73 -3.55
CA ASP A 194 6.75 12.11 -4.00
C ASP A 194 5.45 12.90 -3.85
N LEU A 195 4.39 12.50 -4.57
CA LEU A 195 3.09 13.21 -4.56
C LEU A 195 3.17 14.71 -4.97
N THR A 196 4.24 15.11 -5.66
CA THR A 196 4.46 16.48 -6.16
C THR A 196 3.95 16.66 -7.59
N GLY A 197 3.68 17.91 -7.97
CA GLY A 197 3.28 18.30 -9.32
C GLY A 197 2.10 17.47 -9.89
N SER A 198 2.30 16.89 -11.08
CA SER A 198 1.31 16.03 -11.74
C SER A 198 1.30 14.59 -11.20
N CYS A 199 2.11 14.27 -10.18
CA CYS A 199 2.39 12.92 -9.70
C CYS A 199 2.84 11.99 -10.85
N PRO A 200 3.93 12.34 -11.58
CA PRO A 200 4.45 11.51 -12.65
C PRO A 200 4.92 10.16 -12.09
N ARG A 201 5.00 9.16 -12.97
CA ARG A 201 5.62 7.87 -12.64
C ARG A 201 7.02 7.82 -13.25
N PHE A 202 7.93 7.09 -12.62
CA PHE A 202 9.29 6.98 -13.13
C PHE A 202 9.40 6.11 -14.37
N TYR A 203 8.47 5.18 -14.62
CA TYR A 203 8.54 4.25 -15.76
C TYR A 203 7.71 4.77 -16.93
N ASP A 204 8.13 4.39 -18.14
CA ASP A 204 7.46 4.85 -19.36
C ASP A 204 6.09 4.18 -19.50
N GLU A 205 5.07 4.99 -19.73
CA GLU A 205 3.72 4.55 -20.05
C GLU A 205 3.26 5.08 -21.42
N SER A 206 4.19 5.56 -22.27
CA SER A 206 3.94 6.22 -23.56
C SER A 206 2.94 5.48 -24.46
N THR A 207 2.95 4.15 -24.45
CA THR A 207 2.07 3.31 -25.26
C THR A 207 0.73 2.99 -24.61
N SER A 208 0.59 3.11 -23.28
CA SER A 208 -0.68 2.90 -22.57
C SER A 208 -0.65 3.55 -21.18
N PRO A 209 -0.93 4.87 -21.11
CA PRO A 209 -0.83 5.63 -19.86
C PRO A 209 -1.87 5.14 -18.85
N MET A 210 -1.44 4.92 -17.61
CA MET A 210 -2.36 4.60 -16.52
C MET A 210 -2.93 5.89 -15.93
N PRO A 211 -4.26 6.04 -15.82
CA PRO A 211 -4.84 7.23 -15.22
C PRO A 211 -4.38 7.38 -13.76
N SER A 212 -4.16 8.62 -13.32
CA SER A 212 -3.81 8.97 -11.94
C SER A 212 -4.71 10.10 -11.45
N GLU A 213 -5.23 9.96 -10.23
CA GLU A 213 -6.01 11.00 -9.55
C GLU A 213 -5.25 11.60 -8.36
N LEU A 214 -3.98 11.19 -8.15
CA LEU A 214 -3.19 11.55 -6.97
C LEU A 214 -3.06 13.05 -6.77
N SER A 215 -2.76 13.81 -7.82
CA SER A 215 -2.62 15.27 -7.76
C SER A 215 -3.94 15.96 -7.37
N LYS A 216 -5.06 15.51 -7.96
CA LYS A 216 -6.41 16.01 -7.65
C LYS A 216 -6.84 15.66 -6.23
N ASP A 217 -6.42 14.51 -5.73
CA ASP A 217 -6.83 13.96 -4.45
C ASP A 217 -5.83 14.20 -3.32
N LEU A 218 -4.76 14.96 -3.57
CA LEU A 218 -3.72 15.26 -2.58
C LEU A 218 -4.30 15.82 -1.27
N PHE A 219 -5.25 16.75 -1.37
CA PHE A 219 -5.93 17.32 -0.19
C PHE A 219 -6.75 16.30 0.62
N LYS A 220 -7.13 15.17 0.01
CA LYS A 220 -7.79 14.03 0.68
C LYS A 220 -6.76 13.04 1.24
N ILE A 221 -5.59 12.95 0.64
CA ILE A 221 -4.49 12.04 1.01
C ILE A 221 -3.73 12.55 2.24
N LEU A 222 -3.30 13.82 2.26
CA LEU A 222 -2.48 14.38 3.35
C LEU A 222 -3.09 14.24 4.76
N PRO A 223 -4.42 14.39 4.96
CA PRO A 223 -5.04 14.16 6.27
C PRO A 223 -4.83 12.73 6.81
N PHE A 224 -4.69 11.72 5.96
CA PHE A 224 -4.44 10.35 6.38
C PHE A 224 -3.01 10.14 6.91
N PHE A 225 -2.01 10.76 6.26
CA PHE A 225 -0.64 10.75 6.77
C PHE A 225 -0.51 11.53 8.07
N THR A 226 -1.19 12.68 8.18
CA THR A 226 -1.27 13.44 9.44
C THR A 226 -1.93 12.62 10.55
N PHE A 227 -3.03 11.93 10.24
CA PHE A 227 -3.71 11.03 11.18
C PHE A 227 -2.77 9.90 11.63
N MET A 228 -2.09 9.26 10.70
CA MET A 228 -1.13 8.18 10.97
C MET A 228 -0.04 8.65 11.95
N ARG A 229 0.66 9.75 11.63
CA ARG A 229 1.71 10.32 12.48
C ARG A 229 1.24 10.59 13.91
N LYS A 230 0.01 11.09 14.07
CA LYS A 230 -0.56 11.43 15.39
C LYS A 230 -1.03 10.22 16.21
N ASN A 231 -1.41 9.12 15.56
CA ASN A 231 -2.14 8.03 16.23
C ASN A 231 -1.37 6.71 16.28
N VAL A 232 -0.32 6.53 15.46
CA VAL A 232 0.50 5.32 15.41
C VAL A 232 1.88 5.63 16.02
N SER A 233 1.95 5.75 17.34
CA SER A 233 3.13 6.24 18.07
C SER A 233 4.39 5.37 17.90
N ASP A 234 4.20 4.09 17.63
CA ASP A 234 5.23 3.08 17.47
C ASP A 234 5.61 2.83 15.99
N LEU A 235 5.07 3.63 15.06
CA LEU A 235 5.44 3.55 13.65
C LEU A 235 6.79 4.23 13.40
N ASN A 236 7.79 3.43 13.03
CA ASN A 236 9.10 3.90 12.61
C ASN A 236 9.15 3.95 11.07
N ILE A 237 8.83 5.11 10.50
CA ILE A 237 8.69 5.32 9.06
C ILE A 237 9.54 6.50 8.58
N PHE A 238 10.17 6.34 7.42
CA PHE A 238 11.00 7.35 6.78
C PHE A 238 10.68 7.48 5.29
N ASN A 239 11.04 8.62 4.71
CA ASN A 239 10.94 8.89 3.29
C ASN A 239 12.34 9.09 2.69
N LEU A 240 12.67 8.34 1.64
CA LEU A 240 13.89 8.54 0.83
C LEU A 240 13.70 9.62 -0.25
N SER A 241 12.46 10.03 -0.53
CA SER A 241 12.16 11.08 -1.50
C SER A 241 12.65 12.43 -1.01
N ASP A 242 13.55 13.06 -1.77
CA ASP A 242 14.03 14.43 -1.58
C ASP A 242 13.13 15.50 -2.23
N ASP A 243 12.13 15.07 -3.00
CA ASP A 243 11.05 15.91 -3.55
C ASP A 243 9.70 15.27 -3.17
N THR A 244 9.04 15.80 -2.15
CA THR A 244 7.76 15.26 -1.66
C THR A 244 6.78 16.34 -1.21
N ALA A 245 5.48 16.09 -1.44
CA ALA A 245 4.39 16.91 -0.92
C ALA A 245 4.04 16.57 0.54
N ILE A 246 4.61 15.50 1.11
CA ILE A 246 4.44 15.15 2.52
C ILE A 246 5.53 15.83 3.33
N HIS A 247 5.15 16.74 4.23
CA HIS A 247 6.11 17.42 5.10
C HIS A 247 6.91 16.43 5.95
N TYR A 248 8.21 16.66 6.13
CA TYR A 248 9.09 15.74 6.85
C TYR A 248 8.77 15.60 8.35
N ASP A 249 8.05 16.55 8.95
CA ASP A 249 7.50 16.37 10.31
C ASP A 249 6.44 15.25 10.40
N ILE A 250 5.83 14.90 9.26
CA ILE A 250 4.84 13.82 9.15
C ILE A 250 5.54 12.48 8.88
N ILE A 251 6.46 12.45 7.90
CA ILE A 251 7.32 11.30 7.60
C ILE A 251 8.75 11.82 7.45
N PRO A 252 9.65 11.60 8.43
CA PRO A 252 11.01 12.12 8.39
C PRO A 252 11.78 11.69 7.14
N TYR A 253 12.62 12.59 6.62
CA TYR A 253 13.59 12.26 5.59
C TYR A 253 14.68 11.35 6.15
N ILE A 254 15.17 10.43 5.33
CA ILE A 254 16.37 9.65 5.59
C ILE A 254 17.18 9.55 4.31
N THR A 255 18.50 9.43 4.41
CA THR A 255 19.37 9.19 3.26
C THR A 255 19.66 7.70 3.09
N ALA A 256 20.09 7.28 1.90
CA ALA A 256 20.43 5.88 1.65
C ALA A 256 21.61 5.40 2.51
N SER A 257 22.58 6.27 2.83
CA SER A 257 23.74 5.92 3.67
C SER A 257 23.38 5.64 5.13
N GLU A 258 22.24 6.15 5.62
CA GLU A 258 21.73 5.85 6.97
C GLU A 258 21.01 4.48 7.05
N LEU A 259 20.88 3.79 5.91
CA LEU A 259 20.20 2.50 5.79
C LEU A 259 21.15 1.33 5.49
N GLU A 260 22.41 1.64 5.17
CA GLU A 260 23.50 0.68 4.94
C GLU A 260 23.95 0.00 6.23
#